data_AF-A0A198F4B7-F1
#
_entry.id   AF-A0A198F4B7-F1
#
_cell.length_a   1.000
_cell.length_b   1.000
_cell.length_c   1.000
_cell.angle_alpha   90.00
_cell.angle_beta   90.00
_cell.angle_gamma   90.00
#
_symmetry.space_group_name_H-M   'P 1'
#
loop_
_entity.id
_entity.type
_entity.pdbx_description
1 polymer ?
#
loop_
_entity_poly.entity_id
_entity_poly.type
_entity_poly.pdbx_seq_one_letter_code
_entity_poly.pdbx_strand_id
1 'polypeptide(L)'
;MKKLTLQEMTDAQQMRVKTKIGQERKMLGRELTNAEMNRVKNAIITEISLEVEKAAKAKKTQIQKKKQKLVVSDETYSWSAKNHNRGYR
;
A
#
# COMPACT_ATOMS: atom_id res chain seq x y z
N MET A 1 -13.43 -6.39 -6.91
CA MET A 1 -12.09 -5.77 -6.97
C MET A 1 -11.58 -5.87 -8.39
N LYS A 2 -11.02 -4.78 -8.92
CA LYS A 2 -10.40 -4.82 -10.25
C LYS A 2 -9.11 -5.62 -10.12
N LYS A 3 -8.95 -6.70 -10.89
CA LYS A 3 -7.67 -7.42 -10.96
C LYS A 3 -6.70 -6.54 -11.74
N LEU A 4 -5.55 -6.23 -11.15
CA LEU A 4 -4.47 -5.55 -11.86
C LEU A 4 -4.06 -6.40 -13.06
N THR A 5 -4.03 -5.80 -14.24
CA THR A 5 -3.43 -6.45 -15.40
C THR A 5 -1.91 -6.34 -15.30
N LEU A 6 -1.17 -7.26 -15.92
CA LEU A 6 0.31 -7.22 -15.88
C LEU A 6 0.88 -5.88 -16.37
N GLN A 7 0.19 -5.21 -17.31
CA GLN A 7 0.58 -3.89 -17.82
C GLN A 7 0.40 -2.77 -16.78
N GLU A 8 -0.55 -2.90 -15.86
CA GLU A 8 -0.78 -1.91 -14.79
C GLU A 8 0.17 -2.12 -13.59
N MET A 9 0.93 -3.22 -13.56
CA MET A 9 1.86 -3.54 -12.48
C MET A 9 3.20 -2.82 -12.67
N THR A 10 3.76 -2.37 -11.55
CA THR A 10 5.14 -1.89 -11.50
C THR A 10 6.14 -3.02 -11.74
N ASP A 11 7.35 -2.70 -12.21
CA ASP A 11 8.39 -3.70 -12.49
C ASP A 11 8.69 -4.59 -11.27
N ALA A 12 8.72 -4.01 -10.08
CA ALA A 12 8.91 -4.75 -8.84
C ALA A 12 7.79 -5.78 -8.58
N GLN A 13 6.54 -5.41 -8.86
CA GLN A 13 5.40 -6.31 -8.73
C GLN A 13 5.44 -7.43 -9.78
N GLN A 14 5.82 -7.12 -11.02
CA GLN A 14 6.00 -8.13 -12.06
C GLN A 14 7.12 -9.11 -11.70
N MET A 15 8.22 -8.60 -11.13
CA MET A 15 9.31 -9.44 -10.64
C MET A 15 8.84 -10.36 -9.51
N ARG A 16 8.02 -9.87 -8.56
CA ARG A 16 7.42 -10.72 -7.51
C ARG A 16 6.60 -11.88 -8.09
N VAL A 17 5.80 -11.63 -9.13
CA VAL A 17 5.07 -12.70 -9.83
C VAL A 17 6.03 -13.73 -10.43
N LYS A 18 7.07 -13.28 -11.14
CA LYS A 18 8.08 -14.18 -11.73
C LYS A 18 8.82 -14.99 -10.68
N THR A 19 9.25 -14.36 -9.58
CA THR A 19 9.94 -15.02 -8.47
C THR A 19 9.09 -16.13 -7.88
N LYS A 20 7.80 -15.87 -7.66
CA LYS A 20 6.91 -16.87 -7.08
C LYS A 20 6.67 -18.05 -8.03
N ILE A 21 6.51 -17.80 -9.33
CA ILE A 21 6.46 -18.88 -10.34
C ILE A 21 7.76 -19.71 -10.30
N GLY A 22 8.92 -19.06 -10.18
CA GLY A 22 10.21 -19.75 -10.05
C GLY A 22 10.31 -20.62 -8.80
N GLN A 23 9.77 -20.14 -7.66
CA GLN A 23 9.69 -20.92 -6.42
C GLN A 23 8.83 -22.17 -6.60
N GLU A 24 7.64 -22.03 -7.20
CA GLU A 24 6.75 -23.17 -7.45
C GLU A 24 7.39 -24.21 -8.39
N ARG A 25 8.09 -23.75 -9.44
CA ARG A 25 8.87 -24.64 -10.32
C ARG A 25 9.96 -25.40 -9.55
N LYS A 26 10.70 -24.68 -8.70
CA LYS A 26 11.76 -25.27 -7.87
C LYS A 26 11.20 -26.29 -6.87
N MET A 27 10.03 -26.01 -6.28
CA MET A 27 9.36 -26.92 -5.34
C MET A 27 8.88 -28.21 -6.01
N LEU A 28 8.34 -28.10 -7.22
CA LEU A 28 7.85 -29.26 -7.97
C LEU A 28 8.99 -30.07 -8.61
N GLY A 29 10.16 -29.48 -8.84
CA GLY A 29 11.27 -30.13 -9.54
C GLY A 29 11.00 -30.39 -11.03
N ARG A 30 9.88 -29.86 -11.56
CA ARG A 30 9.47 -29.94 -12.97
C ARG A 30 8.87 -28.62 -13.42
N GLU A 31 8.67 -28.49 -14.72
CA GLU A 31 7.91 -27.36 -15.27
C GLU A 31 6.44 -27.41 -14.83
N LEU A 32 5.86 -26.22 -14.64
CA LEU A 32 4.45 -26.04 -14.31
C LEU A 32 3.60 -26.25 -15.58
N THR A 33 2.50 -26.98 -15.44
CA THR A 33 1.47 -27.04 -16.49
C THR A 33 0.81 -25.66 -16.66
N ASN A 34 0.20 -25.41 -17.83
CA ASN A 34 -0.48 -24.14 -18.10
C ASN A 34 -1.56 -23.83 -17.06
N ALA A 35 -2.29 -24.84 -16.60
CA ALA A 35 -3.34 -24.68 -15.58
C ALA A 35 -2.75 -24.28 -14.21
N GLU A 36 -1.69 -24.96 -13.77
CA GLU A 36 -0.98 -24.63 -12.52
C GLU A 36 -0.39 -23.22 -12.58
N MET A 37 0.27 -22.88 -13.69
CA MET A 37 0.86 -21.56 -13.90
C MET A 37 -0.19 -20.44 -13.84
N ASN A 38 -1.35 -20.64 -14.48
CA ASN A 38 -2.43 -19.67 -14.46
C ASN A 38 -3.05 -19.53 -13.07
N ARG A 39 -3.18 -20.62 -12.30
CA ARG A 39 -3.65 -20.57 -10.90
C ARG A 39 -2.68 -19.75 -10.04
N VAL A 40 -1.38 -20.04 -10.12
CA VAL A 40 -0.34 -19.32 -9.36
C VAL A 40 -0.33 -17.84 -9.72
N LYS A 41 -0.32 -17.50 -11.02
CA LYS A 41 -0.38 -16.11 -11.49
C LYS A 41 -1.61 -15.38 -10.94
N ASN A 42 -2.79 -15.99 -11.06
CA ASN A 42 -4.03 -15.39 -10.59
C ASN A 42 -4.01 -15.14 -9.08
N ALA A 43 -3.53 -16.10 -8.28
CA ALA A 43 -3.42 -15.95 -6.83
C ALA A 43 -2.52 -14.77 -6.44
N ILE A 44 -1.33 -14.67 -7.03
CA ILE A 44 -0.39 -13.58 -6.72
C ILE A 44 -0.93 -12.23 -7.21
N ILE A 45 -1.53 -12.18 -8.39
CA ILE A 45 -2.14 -10.94 -8.91
C ILE A 45 -3.26 -10.47 -7.99
N THR A 46 -4.07 -11.39 -7.44
CA THR A 46 -5.10 -11.03 -6.46
C THR A 46 -4.49 -10.49 -5.16
N GLU A 47 -3.40 -11.08 -4.67
CA GLU A 47 -2.68 -10.60 -3.49
C GLU A 47 -2.11 -9.19 -3.71
N ILE A 48 -1.43 -8.97 -4.83
CA ILE A 48 -0.86 -7.65 -5.18
C ILE A 48 -1.99 -6.62 -5.35
N SER A 49 -3.10 -6.98 -5.97
CA SER A 49 -4.26 -6.09 -6.13
C SER A 49 -4.82 -5.66 -4.77
N LEU A 50 -4.92 -6.59 -3.82
CA LEU A 50 -5.35 -6.31 -2.45
C LEU A 50 -4.37 -5.37 -1.73
N GLU A 51 -3.07 -5.59 -1.86
CA GLU A 51 -2.04 -4.72 -1.27
C GLU A 51 -2.11 -3.29 -1.83
N VAL A 52 -2.26 -3.16 -3.14
CA VAL A 52 -2.38 -1.85 -3.82
C VAL A 52 -3.65 -1.12 -3.37
N GLU A 53 -4.79 -1.81 -3.31
CA GLU A 53 -6.04 -1.21 -2.81
C GLU A 53 -5.91 -0.76 -1.35
N LYS A 54 -5.29 -1.57 -0.49
CA LYS A 54 -5.02 -1.22 0.91
C LYS A 54 -4.12 0.02 1.01
N ALA A 55 -3.04 0.06 0.24
CA ALA A 55 -2.12 1.19 0.20
C ALA A 55 -2.82 2.47 -0.29
N ALA A 56 -3.66 2.37 -1.33
CA ALA A 56 -4.45 3.49 -1.83
C ALA A 56 -5.44 4.00 -0.79
N LYS A 57 -6.15 3.11 -0.10
CA LYS A 57 -7.06 3.46 1.01
C LYS A 57 -6.32 4.14 2.16
N ALA A 58 -5.15 3.62 2.56
CA ALA A 58 -4.33 4.21 3.61
C ALA A 58 -3.84 5.62 3.26
N LYS A 59 -3.43 5.86 2.00
CA LYS A 59 -3.07 7.21 1.54
C LYS A 59 -4.26 8.17 1.62
N LYS A 60 -5.45 7.74 1.18
CA LYS A 60 -6.67 8.56 1.25
C LYS A 60 -7.02 8.93 2.69
N THR A 61 -6.96 7.99 3.62
CA THR A 61 -7.24 8.27 5.04
C THR A 61 -6.20 9.20 5.67
N GLN A 62 -4.92 9.07 5.32
CA GLN A 62 -3.89 10.02 5.77
C GLN A 62 -4.14 11.43 5.25
N ILE A 63 -4.51 11.59 3.98
CA ILE A 63 -4.83 12.90 3.40
C ILE A 63 -6.05 13.52 4.11
N GLN A 64 -7.11 12.73 4.36
CA GLN A 64 -8.27 13.19 5.11
C GLN A 64 -7.90 13.61 6.54
N LYS A 65 -7.08 12.83 7.25
CA LYS A 65 -6.58 13.21 8.58
C LYS A 65 -5.77 14.50 8.56
N LYS A 66 -4.93 14.71 7.55
CA LYS A 66 -4.18 15.98 7.39
C LYS A 66 -5.12 17.15 7.16
N LYS A 67 -6.13 17.00 6.30
CA LYS A 67 -7.16 18.02 6.07
C LYS A 67 -7.96 18.35 7.34
N GLN A 68 -8.33 17.35 8.12
CA GLN A 68 -9.03 17.56 9.40
C GLN A 68 -8.17 18.26 10.46
N LYS A 69 -6.85 18.02 10.49
CA LYS A 69 -5.94 18.74 11.39
C LYS A 69 -5.76 20.20 11.00
N LEU A 70 -5.86 20.51 9.70
CA LEU A 70 -5.84 21.86 9.16
C LEU A 70 -7.24 22.48 9.27
N VAL A 71 -7.76 22.61 10.50
CA VAL A 71 -8.90 23.51 10.72
C VAL A 71 -8.36 24.92 10.58
N VAL A 72 -8.85 25.67 9.58
CA VAL A 72 -8.53 27.09 9.41
C VAL A 72 -9.28 27.84 10.50
N SER A 73 -8.66 27.97 11.67
CA SER A 73 -9.11 28.90 12.71
C SER A 73 -8.61 30.30 12.34
N ASP A 74 -9.50 31.28 12.37
CA ASP A 74 -9.16 32.71 12.20
C ASP A 74 -8.40 33.27 13.43
N GLU A 75 -8.20 32.42 14.44
CA GLU A 75 -7.41 32.70 15.63
C GLU A 75 -5.93 32.81 15.27
N THR A 76 -5.38 34.01 15.42
CA THR A 76 -3.93 34.24 15.26
C THR A 76 -3.20 33.61 16.44
N TYR A 77 -2.22 32.75 16.16
CA TYR A 77 -1.42 32.08 17.20
C TYR A 77 -0.75 33.11 18.13
N SER A 78 -1.19 33.18 19.38
CA SER A 78 -0.65 34.09 20.39
C SER A 78 0.45 33.41 21.22
N TRP A 79 1.68 33.88 21.08
CA TRP A 79 2.83 33.41 21.86
C TRP A 79 2.70 33.72 23.36
N SER A 80 2.02 34.80 23.74
CA SER A 80 1.84 35.19 25.14
C SER A 80 0.82 34.33 25.87
N ALA A 81 -0.21 33.82 25.17
CA ALA A 81 -1.23 32.96 25.77
C ALA A 81 -0.73 31.55 26.11
N LYS A 82 0.37 31.11 25.47
CA LYS A 82 0.94 29.76 25.65
C LYS A 82 2.18 29.72 26.53
N ASN A 83 2.66 30.89 26.98
CA ASN A 83 3.72 30.98 27.97
C ASN A 83 3.15 30.70 29.37
N HIS A 84 3.78 29.78 30.09
CA HIS A 84 3.41 29.45 31.46
C HIS A 84 3.81 30.62 32.36
N ASN A 85 2.84 31.39 32.88
CA ASN A 85 3.09 32.59 33.68
C ASN A 85 3.94 32.35 34.95
N ARG A 86 4.05 31.11 35.40
CA ARG A 86 4.85 30.70 36.57
C ARG A 86 5.67 29.49 36.18
N GLY A 87 6.76 29.66 35.43
CA GLY A 87 7.60 28.55 34.93
C GLY A 87 7.75 27.39 35.93
N TYR A 88 7.77 26.14 35.43
CA TYR A 88 7.83 24.93 36.26
C TYR A 88 8.92 25.08 37.33
N ARG A 89 8.50 25.22 38.59
CA ARG A 89 9.34 25.12 39.77
C ARG A 89 9.21 23.73 40.34
#